data_AF-A0A1B6FLI4-F1
#
_entry.id   AF-A0A1B6FLI4-F1
#
_cell.length_a   1.000
_cell.length_b   1.000
_cell.length_c   1.000
_cell.angle_alpha   90.00
_cell.angle_beta   90.00
_cell.angle_gamma   90.00
#
_symmetry.space_group_name_H-M   'P 1'
#
loop_
_entity.id
_entity.type
_entity.pdbx_description
1 polymer ?
#
loop_
_entity_poly.entity_id
_entity_poly.type
_entity_poly.pdbx_seq_one_letter_code
_entity_poly.pdbx_strand_id
1 'polypeptide(L)'
;MATISVFVRITALIFCIVVIIYIFNFSMRSTGNQTKTTDSNGTRVSDTLKLAVIISRHGNRGPLFNFPNSPYPVNDTKYWPYGIEQLTTVGRDQMYNLGIKIRSLYNGFLNSMYYNKDFYASSTAKDRALLSGEAFLAGLYPPTGFQLWDKEILWQPIAIYS
;
A
#
# COMPACT_ATOMS: atom_id res chain seq x y z
N MET A 1 -21.31 41.97 37.79
CA MET A 1 -21.65 40.95 36.77
C MET A 1 -20.81 41.06 35.48
N ALA A 2 -20.42 42.26 35.01
CA ALA A 2 -19.63 42.41 33.78
C ALA A 2 -18.20 41.83 33.86
N THR A 3 -17.54 41.92 35.02
CA THR A 3 -16.14 41.47 35.22
C THR A 3 -15.97 39.96 35.12
N ILE A 4 -16.93 39.19 35.63
CA ILE A 4 -16.95 37.72 35.55
C ILE A 4 -17.11 37.26 34.09
N SER A 5 -17.96 37.94 33.31
CA SER A 5 -18.17 37.62 31.89
C SER A 5 -16.91 37.87 31.05
N VAL A 6 -16.18 38.94 31.32
CA VAL A 6 -14.90 39.24 30.64
C VAL A 6 -13.85 38.19 31.00
N PHE A 7 -13.75 37.80 32.28
CA PHE A 7 -12.81 36.76 32.72
C PHE A 7 -13.09 35.40 32.05
N VAL A 8 -14.35 34.99 31.97
CA VAL A 8 -14.76 33.73 31.30
C VAL A 8 -14.46 33.75 29.79
N ARG A 9 -14.61 34.91 29.13
CA ARG A 9 -14.27 35.05 27.71
C ARG A 9 -12.76 34.98 27.46
N ILE A 10 -11.96 35.57 28.35
CA ILE A 10 -10.49 35.54 28.27
C ILE A 10 -9.98 34.11 28.51
N THR A 11 -10.50 33.40 29.51
CA THR A 11 -10.08 32.02 29.79
C THR A 11 -10.48 31.07 28.66
N ALA A 12 -11.67 31.24 28.07
CA ALA A 12 -12.08 30.49 26.88
C ALA A 12 -11.17 30.75 25.68
N LEU A 13 -10.78 32.01 25.43
CA LEU A 13 -9.86 32.37 24.35
C LEU A 13 -8.48 31.74 24.54
N ILE A 14 -7.94 31.80 25.76
CA ILE A 14 -6.64 31.18 26.11
C ILE A 14 -6.70 29.67 25.89
N PHE A 15 -7.79 29.01 26.32
CA PHE A 15 -7.98 27.58 26.10
C PHE A 15 -8.00 27.23 24.61
N CYS A 16 -8.72 27.98 23.77
CA CYS A 16 -8.73 27.79 22.32
C CYS A 16 -7.32 27.94 21.71
N ILE A 17 -6.54 28.93 22.13
CA ILE A 17 -5.17 29.15 21.64
C ILE A 17 -4.27 27.96 22.03
N VAL A 18 -4.36 27.47 23.28
CA VAL A 18 -3.58 26.30 23.74
C VAL A 18 -3.94 25.05 22.94
N VAL A 19 -5.22 24.82 22.66
CA VAL A 19 -5.67 23.67 21.84
C VAL A 19 -5.15 23.78 20.41
N ILE A 20 -5.19 24.96 19.79
CA ILE A 20 -4.64 25.19 18.44
C ILE A 20 -3.13 24.93 18.41
N ILE A 21 -2.39 25.45 19.40
CA ILE A 21 -0.94 25.21 19.52
C ILE A 21 -0.66 23.72 19.69
N TYR A 22 -1.44 23.00 20.51
CA TYR A 22 -1.27 21.56 20.71
C TYR A 22 -1.51 20.78 19.41
N ILE A 23 -2.60 21.08 18.68
CA ILE A 23 -2.92 20.43 17.39
C ILE A 23 -1.84 20.72 16.35
N PHE A 24 -1.34 21.96 16.28
CA PHE A 24 -0.27 22.33 15.36
C PHE A 24 1.06 21.62 15.68
N ASN A 25 1.44 21.56 16.96
CA ASN A 25 2.62 20.82 17.40
C ASN A 25 2.47 19.30 17.17
N PHE A 26 1.27 18.75 17.38
CA PHE A 26 0.97 17.34 17.09
C PHE A 26 1.06 17.04 15.59
N SER A 27 0.54 17.92 14.74
CA SER A 27 0.63 17.82 13.28
C SER A 27 2.09 17.89 12.80
N MET A 28 2.89 18.81 13.34
CA MET A 28 4.33 18.91 13.05
C MET A 28 5.16 17.73 13.58
N ARG A 29 4.69 17.04 14.63
CA ARG A 29 5.34 15.82 15.14
C ARG A 29 5.07 14.62 14.23
N SER A 30 3.99 14.63 13.44
CA SER A 30 3.64 13.56 12.51
C SER A 30 4.51 13.52 11.26
N THR A 31 5.22 14.60 10.92
CA THR A 31 6.13 14.69 9.77
C THR A 31 7.60 14.40 10.11
N GLY A 32 7.91 14.06 11.37
CA GLY A 32 9.27 13.94 11.91
C GLY A 32 9.78 12.53 12.20
N ASN A 33 9.13 11.47 11.73
CA ASN A 33 9.70 10.12 11.76
C ASN A 33 10.21 9.72 10.36
N GLN A 34 11.24 10.43 9.88
CA GLN A 34 12.23 9.71 9.08
C GLN A 34 12.95 8.78 10.05
N THR A 35 12.46 7.55 10.17
CA THR A 35 13.32 6.46 10.60
C THR A 35 14.50 6.48 9.66
N LYS A 36 15.64 6.94 10.17
CA LYS A 36 16.95 6.72 9.58
C LYS A 36 17.13 5.21 9.57
N THR A 37 16.57 4.55 8.56
CA THR A 37 16.78 3.13 8.32
C THR A 37 18.27 3.01 8.10
N THR A 38 18.97 2.40 9.04
CA THR A 38 20.26 1.81 8.73
C THR A 38 20.07 1.02 7.44
N ASP A 39 20.80 1.36 6.39
CA ASP A 39 20.82 0.71 5.06
C ASP A 39 21.34 -0.73 5.18
N SER A 40 20.66 -1.55 5.98
CA SER A 40 20.95 -2.96 6.10
C SER A 40 20.30 -3.67 4.92
N ASN A 41 21.11 -4.47 4.23
CA ASN A 41 20.63 -5.38 3.22
C ASN A 41 19.52 -6.29 3.78
N GLY A 42 18.58 -6.66 2.92
CA GLY A 42 17.50 -7.57 3.26
C GLY A 42 18.04 -8.96 3.60
N THR A 43 17.28 -9.72 4.38
CA THR A 43 17.72 -11.03 4.93
C THR A 43 17.91 -12.12 3.87
N ARG A 44 17.54 -11.88 2.61
CA ARG A 44 17.76 -12.80 1.47
C ARG A 44 18.88 -12.35 0.53
N VAL A 45 19.57 -11.26 0.84
CA VAL A 45 20.67 -10.74 0.02
C VAL A 45 22.00 -11.35 0.46
N SER A 46 22.80 -11.75 -0.52
CA SER A 46 24.22 -12.15 -0.37
C SER A 46 25.02 -11.61 -1.55
N ASP A 47 26.34 -11.50 -1.40
CA ASP A 47 27.24 -11.01 -2.47
C ASP A 47 27.23 -11.90 -3.73
N THR A 48 26.75 -13.14 -3.59
CA THR A 48 26.64 -14.12 -4.67
C THR A 48 25.25 -14.19 -5.31
N LEU A 49 24.25 -13.47 -4.79
CA LEU A 49 22.90 -13.47 -5.35
C LEU A 49 22.91 -12.83 -6.75
N LYS A 50 22.40 -13.57 -7.75
CA LYS A 50 22.31 -13.10 -9.15
C LYS A 50 20.89 -12.96 -9.68
N LEU A 51 19.95 -13.73 -9.15
CA LEU A 51 18.57 -13.79 -9.64
C LEU A 51 17.63 -14.19 -8.50
N ALA A 52 16.46 -13.55 -8.44
CA ALA A 52 15.34 -13.97 -7.61
C ALA A 52 14.12 -14.19 -8.51
N VAL A 53 13.49 -15.36 -8.40
CA VAL A 53 12.25 -15.69 -9.11
C VAL A 53 11.13 -15.82 -8.10
N ILE A 54 10.10 -14.99 -8.24
CA ILE A 54 8.94 -14.96 -7.35
C ILE A 54 7.74 -15.45 -8.15
N ILE A 55 7.15 -16.57 -7.71
CA ILE A 55 5.92 -17.11 -8.28
C ILE A 55 4.86 -17.08 -7.18
N SER A 56 3.77 -16.37 -7.43
CA SER A 56 2.65 -16.27 -6.49
C SER A 56 1.34 -16.61 -7.17
N ARG A 57 0.42 -17.18 -6.38
CA ARG A 57 -1.00 -17.17 -6.72
C ARG A 57 -1.53 -15.73 -6.64
N HIS A 58 -2.62 -15.47 -7.37
CA HIS A 58 -3.45 -14.28 -7.17
C HIS A 58 -3.93 -14.16 -5.70
N GLY A 59 -4.25 -12.95 -5.26
CA GLY A 59 -4.83 -12.68 -3.94
C GLY A 59 -6.24 -13.23 -3.76
N ASN A 60 -6.84 -13.02 -2.59
CA ASN A 60 -8.22 -13.39 -2.30
C ASN A 60 -9.20 -12.87 -3.37
N ARG A 61 -10.19 -13.70 -3.74
CA ARG A 61 -11.16 -13.42 -4.79
C ARG A 61 -12.53 -13.94 -4.44
N GLY A 62 -13.55 -13.48 -5.17
CA GLY A 62 -14.88 -14.09 -5.17
C GLY A 62 -14.87 -15.56 -5.61
N PRO A 63 -15.91 -16.34 -5.26
CA PRO A 63 -16.03 -17.76 -5.62
C PRO A 63 -16.10 -17.94 -7.14
N LEU A 64 -15.84 -19.17 -7.59
CA LEU A 64 -15.95 -19.56 -9.01
C LEU A 64 -17.32 -20.14 -9.35
N PHE A 65 -17.96 -20.82 -8.41
CA PHE A 65 -19.23 -21.51 -8.63
C PHE A 65 -20.02 -21.62 -7.32
N ASN A 66 -21.32 -21.88 -7.46
CA ASN A 66 -22.22 -22.18 -6.34
C ASN A 66 -22.33 -23.70 -6.16
N PHE A 67 -22.60 -24.13 -4.94
CA PHE A 67 -23.24 -25.40 -4.68
C PHE A 67 -24.78 -25.22 -4.63
N PRO A 68 -25.60 -26.27 -4.87
CA PRO A 68 -27.04 -26.15 -5.12
C PRO A 68 -27.86 -25.34 -4.10
N ASN A 69 -27.43 -25.32 -2.83
CA ASN A 69 -28.13 -24.60 -1.75
C ASN A 69 -27.23 -23.54 -1.09
N SER A 70 -26.37 -22.89 -1.86
CA SER A 70 -25.50 -21.82 -1.34
C SER A 70 -26.33 -20.65 -0.81
N PRO A 71 -26.18 -20.25 0.47
CA PRO A 71 -26.83 -19.04 0.99
C PRO A 71 -26.19 -17.76 0.44
N TYR A 72 -25.06 -17.88 -0.27
CA TYR A 72 -24.32 -16.76 -0.87
C TYR A 72 -24.13 -17.00 -2.38
N PRO A 73 -25.14 -16.69 -3.22
CA PRO A 73 -25.03 -16.90 -4.66
C PRO A 73 -23.85 -16.14 -5.26
N VAL A 74 -23.02 -16.78 -6.09
CA VAL A 74 -21.82 -16.17 -6.71
C VAL A 74 -22.07 -14.91 -7.53
N ASN A 75 -23.29 -14.73 -8.03
CA ASN A 75 -23.71 -13.56 -8.82
C ASN A 75 -24.35 -12.46 -7.98
N ASP A 76 -24.49 -12.65 -6.67
CA ASP A 76 -25.05 -11.64 -5.78
C ASP A 76 -23.96 -10.66 -5.33
N THR A 77 -24.00 -9.45 -5.90
CA THR A 77 -23.04 -8.38 -5.61
C THR A 77 -23.18 -7.80 -4.20
N LYS A 78 -24.25 -8.13 -3.47
CA LYS A 78 -24.34 -7.82 -2.03
C LYS A 78 -23.28 -8.59 -1.23
N TYR A 79 -23.01 -9.84 -1.61
CA TYR A 79 -22.01 -10.68 -0.94
C TYR A 79 -20.65 -10.66 -1.66
N TRP A 80 -20.66 -10.50 -2.98
CA TRP A 80 -19.47 -10.46 -3.81
C TRP A 80 -19.42 -9.14 -4.59
N PRO A 81 -19.03 -8.01 -3.97
CA PRO A 81 -19.12 -6.68 -4.60
C PRO A 81 -18.37 -6.54 -5.92
N TYR A 82 -17.25 -7.27 -6.07
CA TYR A 82 -16.47 -7.31 -7.31
C TYR A 82 -16.97 -8.38 -8.29
N GLY A 83 -17.88 -9.25 -7.88
CA GLY A 83 -18.42 -10.35 -8.66
C GLY A 83 -17.63 -11.65 -8.56
N ILE A 84 -18.10 -12.63 -9.33
CA ILE A 84 -17.54 -13.98 -9.43
C ILE A 84 -16.08 -13.94 -9.92
N GLU A 85 -15.21 -14.75 -9.31
CA GLU A 85 -13.77 -14.84 -9.60
C GLU A 85 -12.93 -13.56 -9.47
N GLN A 86 -13.54 -12.41 -9.20
CA GLN A 86 -12.84 -11.13 -9.18
C GLN A 86 -12.07 -10.90 -7.88
N LEU A 87 -10.94 -10.21 -7.99
CA LEU A 87 -10.05 -9.91 -6.86
C LEU A 87 -10.76 -8.99 -5.86
N THR A 88 -10.77 -9.36 -4.59
CA THR A 88 -11.39 -8.55 -3.52
C THR A 88 -10.43 -7.47 -3.04
N THR A 89 -10.92 -6.51 -2.25
CA THR A 89 -10.08 -5.54 -1.53
C THR A 89 -9.04 -6.25 -0.66
N VAL A 90 -9.46 -7.29 0.08
CA VAL A 90 -8.55 -8.13 0.87
C VAL A 90 -7.47 -8.75 -0.01
N GLY A 91 -7.83 -9.21 -1.21
CA GLY A 91 -6.87 -9.75 -2.17
C GLY A 91 -5.86 -8.72 -2.67
N ARG A 92 -6.29 -7.48 -2.90
CA ARG A 92 -5.39 -6.37 -3.26
C ARG A 92 -4.41 -6.08 -2.12
N ASP A 93 -4.90 -5.97 -0.90
CA ASP A 93 -4.07 -5.71 0.29
C ASP A 93 -3.05 -6.83 0.52
N GLN A 94 -3.46 -8.10 0.35
CA GLN A 94 -2.56 -9.25 0.45
C GLN A 94 -1.39 -9.13 -0.54
N MET A 95 -1.68 -8.79 -1.79
CA MET A 95 -0.66 -8.70 -2.83
C MET A 95 0.24 -7.47 -2.64
N TYR A 96 -0.33 -6.33 -2.25
CA TYR A 96 0.44 -5.14 -1.90
C TYR A 96 1.42 -5.40 -0.75
N ASN A 97 0.93 -6.01 0.35
CA ASN A 97 1.78 -6.36 1.49
C ASN A 97 2.82 -7.42 1.14
N LEU A 98 2.51 -8.36 0.24
CA LEU A 98 3.49 -9.31 -0.29
C LEU A 98 4.60 -8.56 -1.06
N GLY A 99 4.25 -7.56 -1.87
CA GLY A 99 5.21 -6.67 -2.54
C GLY A 99 6.16 -5.99 -1.56
N ILE A 100 5.62 -5.37 -0.50
CA ILE A 100 6.40 -4.76 0.58
C ILE A 100 7.32 -5.79 1.24
N LYS A 101 6.81 -6.99 1.51
CA LYS A 101 7.60 -8.04 2.15
C LYS A 101 8.77 -8.47 1.27
N ILE A 102 8.53 -8.74 -0.01
CA ILE A 102 9.60 -9.08 -0.97
C ILE A 102 10.61 -7.95 -1.08
N ARG A 103 10.16 -6.69 -1.16
CA ARG A 103 11.03 -5.51 -1.15
C ARG A 103 11.96 -5.51 0.07
N SER A 104 11.45 -5.77 1.27
CA SER A 104 12.26 -5.81 2.48
C SER A 104 13.26 -6.97 2.49
N LEU A 105 12.88 -8.13 1.95
CA LEU A 105 13.72 -9.33 1.96
C LEU A 105 14.91 -9.18 1.00
N TYR A 106 14.72 -8.44 -0.10
CA TYR A 106 15.72 -8.22 -1.14
C TYR A 106 16.21 -6.76 -1.22
N ASN A 107 16.06 -5.99 -0.13
CA ASN A 107 16.62 -4.65 -0.04
C ASN A 107 18.15 -4.68 -0.25
N GLY A 108 18.68 -3.84 -1.14
CA GLY A 108 20.09 -3.87 -1.53
C GLY A 108 20.42 -4.80 -2.72
N PHE A 109 19.54 -5.76 -3.05
CA PHE A 109 19.58 -6.47 -4.34
C PHE A 109 18.68 -5.80 -5.37
N LEU A 110 17.45 -5.42 -4.98
CA LEU A 110 16.56 -4.63 -5.81
C LEU A 110 16.96 -3.15 -5.74
N ASN A 111 17.16 -2.52 -6.89
CA ASN A 111 17.39 -1.08 -6.96
C ASN A 111 16.20 -0.33 -6.34
N SER A 112 16.47 0.82 -5.69
CA SER A 112 15.42 1.62 -5.08
C SER A 112 14.39 2.10 -6.12
N MET A 113 14.85 2.39 -7.34
CA MET A 113 14.05 2.74 -8.51
C MET A 113 13.84 1.52 -9.42
N TYR A 114 12.77 1.55 -10.21
CA TYR A 114 12.45 0.52 -11.19
C TYR A 114 13.26 0.70 -12.48
N TYR A 115 13.88 -0.37 -12.99
CA TYR A 115 14.52 -0.36 -14.31
C TYR A 115 14.13 -1.63 -15.08
N ASN A 116 13.58 -1.45 -16.28
CA ASN A 116 13.09 -2.54 -17.13
C ASN A 116 14.18 -3.56 -17.54
N LYS A 117 15.45 -3.15 -17.56
CA LYS A 117 16.56 -4.06 -17.90
C LYS A 117 16.87 -5.12 -16.83
N ASP A 118 16.53 -4.84 -15.56
CA ASP A 118 16.90 -5.68 -14.41
C ASP A 118 15.66 -6.34 -13.77
N PHE A 119 14.48 -6.15 -14.37
CA PHE A 119 13.20 -6.60 -13.81
C PHE A 119 12.23 -7.05 -14.90
N TYR A 120 11.54 -8.17 -14.66
CA TYR A 120 10.50 -8.70 -15.52
C TYR A 120 9.31 -9.18 -14.68
N ALA A 121 8.10 -8.72 -15.04
CA ALA A 121 6.85 -9.18 -14.44
C ALA A 121 5.97 -9.83 -15.51
N SER A 122 5.42 -10.99 -15.17
CA SER A 122 4.44 -11.67 -16.02
C SER A 122 3.32 -12.27 -15.19
N SER A 123 2.15 -12.39 -15.81
CA SER A 123 0.93 -12.94 -15.22
C SER A 123 0.13 -13.70 -16.27
N THR A 124 -0.81 -14.53 -15.85
CA THR A 124 -1.82 -15.07 -16.77
C THR A 124 -2.84 -13.99 -17.13
N ALA A 125 -3.44 -14.06 -18.32
CA ALA A 125 -4.52 -13.18 -18.81
C ALA A 125 -5.88 -13.38 -18.09
N LYS A 126 -5.89 -13.28 -16.76
CA LYS A 126 -7.08 -13.27 -15.92
C LYS A 126 -7.05 -12.00 -15.07
N ASP A 127 -8.15 -11.27 -15.01
CA ASP A 127 -8.26 -9.99 -14.29
C ASP A 127 -7.68 -10.08 -12.88
N ARG A 128 -8.08 -11.10 -12.11
CA ARG A 128 -7.57 -11.33 -10.75
C ARG A 128 -6.06 -11.45 -10.66
N ALA A 129 -5.41 -12.02 -11.67
CA ALA A 129 -3.97 -12.27 -11.70
C ALA A 129 -3.21 -11.01 -12.13
N LEU A 130 -3.74 -10.28 -13.12
CA LEU A 130 -3.20 -8.98 -13.54
C LEU A 130 -3.32 -7.95 -12.40
N LEU A 131 -4.51 -7.81 -11.79
CA LEU A 131 -4.75 -6.91 -10.67
C LEU A 131 -3.93 -7.28 -9.43
N SER A 132 -3.68 -8.58 -9.20
CA SER A 132 -2.76 -9.03 -8.14
C SER A 132 -1.32 -8.60 -8.42
N GLY A 133 -0.88 -8.70 -9.68
CA GLY A 133 0.42 -8.22 -10.12
C GLY A 133 0.58 -6.72 -9.92
N GLU A 134 -0.41 -5.92 -10.33
CA GLU A 134 -0.40 -4.45 -10.13
C GLU A 134 -0.28 -4.08 -8.65
N ALA A 135 -1.09 -4.70 -7.79
CA ALA A 135 -1.03 -4.46 -6.35
C ALA A 135 0.32 -4.87 -5.75
N PHE A 136 0.87 -6.02 -6.15
CA PHE A 136 2.20 -6.46 -5.75
C PHE A 136 3.29 -5.47 -6.18
N LEU A 137 3.25 -4.99 -7.42
CA LEU A 137 4.23 -4.03 -7.95
C LEU A 137 4.15 -2.67 -7.25
N ALA A 138 2.93 -2.22 -6.89
CA ALA A 138 2.74 -1.02 -6.10
C ALA A 138 3.44 -1.10 -4.72
N GLY A 139 3.46 -2.28 -4.10
CA GLY A 139 4.20 -2.51 -2.85
C GLY A 139 5.70 -2.74 -3.04
N LEU A 140 6.10 -3.29 -4.20
CA LEU A 140 7.50 -3.61 -4.51
C LEU A 140 8.32 -2.37 -4.92
N TYR A 141 7.73 -1.48 -5.73
CA TYR A 141 8.38 -0.32 -6.33
C TYR A 141 7.58 0.98 -6.14
N PRO A 142 7.42 1.45 -4.89
CA PRO A 142 6.89 2.80 -4.67
C PRO A 142 7.79 3.83 -5.39
N PRO A 143 7.21 4.79 -6.14
CA PRO A 143 7.99 5.72 -6.95
C PRO A 143 8.82 6.67 -6.09
N THR A 144 10.04 6.94 -6.54
CA THR A 144 10.96 7.90 -5.92
C THR A 144 11.75 8.65 -6.99
N GLY A 145 12.34 9.79 -6.63
CA GLY A 145 13.16 10.58 -7.57
C GLY A 145 12.40 10.96 -8.84
N PHE A 146 13.00 10.71 -10.01
CA PHE A 146 12.38 11.03 -11.30
C PHE A 146 11.16 10.17 -11.65
N GLN A 147 10.96 9.04 -10.95
CA GLN A 147 9.81 8.15 -11.15
C GLN A 147 8.58 8.58 -10.36
N LEU A 148 8.73 9.53 -9.43
CA LEU A 148 7.62 10.18 -8.75
C LEU A 148 6.98 11.22 -9.69
N TRP A 149 6.15 10.71 -10.61
CA TRP A 149 5.47 11.51 -11.63
C TRP A 149 4.33 12.36 -11.05
N ASP A 150 3.78 11.96 -9.90
CA ASP A 150 2.72 12.67 -9.17
C ASP A 150 3.01 12.60 -7.66
N LYS A 151 2.78 13.70 -6.94
CA LYS A 151 3.10 13.82 -5.50
C LYS A 151 2.00 13.28 -4.59
N GLU A 152 0.78 13.17 -5.09
CA GLU A 152 -0.39 12.65 -4.39
C GLU A 152 -0.60 11.15 -4.69
N ILE A 153 -0.11 10.68 -5.85
CA ILE A 153 -0.21 9.29 -6.29
C ILE A 153 1.14 8.57 -6.13
N LEU A 154 1.31 7.86 -5.02
CA LEU A 154 2.50 7.05 -4.73
C LEU A 154 2.49 5.68 -5.43
N TRP A 155 2.15 5.68 -6.72
CA TRP A 155 2.13 4.52 -7.61
C TRP A 155 2.75 4.90 -8.95
N GLN A 156 3.38 3.95 -9.64
CA GLN A 156 3.88 4.14 -11.01
C GLN A 156 3.48 2.96 -11.88
N PRO A 157 3.23 3.19 -13.18
CA PRO A 157 2.96 2.11 -14.11
C PRO A 157 4.21 1.24 -14.30
N ILE A 158 4.06 -0.06 -14.11
CA ILE A 158 5.09 -1.07 -14.38
C ILE A 158 4.48 -2.13 -15.27
N ALA A 159 5.11 -2.42 -16.41
CA ALA A 159 4.55 -3.36 -17.39
C ALA A 159 4.48 -4.80 -16.84
N ILE A 160 3.32 -5.44 -17.04
CA ILE A 160 3.09 -6.87 -16.80
C ILE A 160 2.80 -7.54 -18.13
N TYR A 161 3.57 -8.56 -18.48
CA TYR A 161 3.39 -9.32 -19.71
C TYR A 161 2.52 -10.58 -19.48
N SER A 162 1.72 -10.98 -20.47
CA SER A 162 0.87 -12.18 -20.39
C SER A 162 1.14 -13.17 -21.51
#